data_AF-L8N225-F1
#
_entry.id   AF-L8N225-F1
#
_cell.length_a   1.000
_cell.length_b   1.000
_cell.length_c   1.000
_cell.angle_alpha   90.00
_cell.angle_beta   90.00
_cell.angle_gamma   90.00
#
_symmetry.space_group_name_H-M   'P 1'
#
loop_
_entity.id
_entity.type
_entity.pdbx_description
1 polymer ?
#
loop_
_entity_poly.entity_id
_entity_poly.type
_entity_poly.pdbx_seq_one_letter_code
_entity_poly.pdbx_strand_id
1 'polypeptide(L)'
;MIIDKLQEFRQQVYRFLGNGRDAIFDLMDAVLTSPSVKSFAELSLSAVYRRKWSSLYESLKDSRPRRGRLRRLCVEQIPKDIRPLLAGDHTGWGRPHAKTLKDRSFVHQPNLVEGNKPIVLGHDYSTLGWCQRWKELGNSVMSRAD
;
A
#
# COMPACT_ATOMS: atom_id res chain seq x y z
N MET A 1 -20.39 -14.62 12.21
CA MET A 1 -20.76 -13.20 12.04
C MET A 1 -19.71 -12.51 11.17
N ILE A 2 -20.00 -11.40 10.46
CA ILE A 2 -18.98 -10.71 9.62
C ILE A 2 -17.77 -10.22 10.43
N ILE A 3 -18.01 -9.82 11.69
CA ILE A 3 -16.98 -9.38 12.63
C ILE A 3 -15.99 -10.51 12.94
N ASP A 4 -16.45 -11.73 13.17
CA ASP A 4 -15.57 -12.88 13.46
C ASP A 4 -14.60 -13.14 12.30
N LYS A 5 -15.09 -13.05 11.06
CA LYS A 5 -14.26 -13.20 9.85
C LYS A 5 -13.17 -12.13 9.76
N LEU A 6 -13.52 -10.87 10.06
CA LEU A 6 -12.57 -9.76 10.06
C LEU A 6 -11.54 -9.91 11.19
N GLN A 7 -11.97 -10.35 12.37
CA GLN A 7 -11.09 -10.62 13.50
C GLN A 7 -10.10 -11.74 13.18
N GLU A 8 -10.57 -12.84 12.58
CA GLU A 8 -9.73 -13.94 12.13
C GLU A 8 -8.72 -13.47 11.08
N PHE A 9 -9.16 -12.72 10.06
CA PHE A 9 -8.27 -12.14 9.05
C PHE A 9 -7.18 -11.28 9.69
N ARG A 10 -7.54 -10.38 10.61
CA ARG A 10 -6.59 -9.52 11.33
C ARG A 10 -5.58 -10.33 12.14
N GLN A 11 -6.02 -11.39 12.83
CA GLN A 11 -5.13 -12.29 13.57
C GLN A 11 -4.15 -13.03 12.63
N GLN A 12 -4.62 -13.47 11.46
CA GLN A 12 -3.76 -14.12 10.47
C GLN A 12 -2.72 -13.15 9.90
N VAL A 13 -3.10 -11.91 9.59
CA VAL A 13 -2.16 -10.85 9.16
C VAL A 13 -1.09 -10.63 10.22
N TYR A 14 -1.49 -10.44 11.48
CA TYR A 14 -0.57 -10.19 12.60
C TYR A 14 0.50 -11.29 12.75
N ARG A 15 0.11 -12.57 12.57
CA ARG A 15 1.05 -13.71 12.61
C ARG A 15 2.12 -13.69 11.51
N PHE A 16 1.89 -12.96 10.42
CA PHE A 16 2.79 -12.91 9.26
C PHE A 16 3.65 -11.64 9.18
N LEU A 17 3.54 -10.70 10.11
CA LEU A 17 4.31 -9.43 10.10
C LEU A 17 5.79 -9.58 10.50
N GLY A 18 6.15 -10.65 11.22
CA GLY A 18 7.54 -10.92 11.63
C GLY A 18 7.98 -10.13 12.86
N ASN A 19 9.26 -9.74 12.90
CA ASN A 19 9.82 -8.95 14.00
C ASN A 19 9.16 -7.58 14.11
N GLY A 20 8.96 -7.11 15.34
CA GLY A 20 8.28 -5.82 15.58
C GLY A 20 6.80 -5.81 15.18
N ARG A 21 6.16 -6.98 15.02
CA ARG A 21 4.75 -7.12 14.57
C ARG A 21 3.77 -6.24 15.33
N ASP A 22 3.97 -6.05 16.64
CA ASP A 22 3.11 -5.19 17.45
C ASP A 22 3.15 -3.74 16.96
N ALA A 23 4.34 -3.20 16.74
CA ALA A 23 4.54 -1.85 16.26
C ALA A 23 4.11 -1.70 14.79
N ILE A 24 4.36 -2.69 13.93
CA ILE A 24 3.84 -2.67 12.55
C ILE A 24 2.32 -2.72 12.53
N PHE A 25 1.69 -3.51 13.39
CA PHE A 25 0.24 -3.64 13.43
C PHE A 25 -0.42 -2.35 13.93
N ASP A 26 0.11 -1.76 15.00
CA ASP A 26 -0.30 -0.43 15.46
C ASP A 26 -0.05 0.65 14.39
N LEU A 27 1.07 0.57 13.65
CA LEU A 27 1.39 1.49 12.55
C LEU A 27 0.39 1.36 11.39
N MET A 28 -0.01 0.13 11.03
CA MET A 28 -1.04 -0.10 10.01
C MET A 28 -2.36 0.55 10.42
N ASP A 29 -2.79 0.35 11.66
CA ASP A 29 -4.01 0.97 12.17
C ASP A 29 -3.88 2.50 12.20
N ALA A 30 -2.72 3.05 12.59
CA ALA A 30 -2.46 4.49 12.54
C ALA A 30 -2.57 5.05 11.12
N VAL A 31 -1.96 4.40 10.12
CA VAL A 31 -2.04 4.83 8.71
C VAL A 31 -3.47 4.77 8.18
N LEU A 32 -4.23 3.73 8.53
CA LEU A 32 -5.62 3.58 8.07
C LEU A 32 -6.60 4.55 8.74
N THR A 33 -6.28 5.02 9.94
CA THR A 33 -7.13 5.94 10.73
C THR A 33 -6.70 7.41 10.61
N SER A 34 -5.53 7.68 10.04
CA SER A 34 -5.02 9.04 9.81
C SER A 34 -5.45 9.56 8.42
N PRO A 35 -6.33 10.58 8.34
CA PRO A 35 -6.81 11.10 7.06
C PRO A 35 -5.71 11.84 6.26
N SER A 36 -4.73 12.42 6.95
CA SER A 36 -3.57 13.06 6.37
C SER A 36 -2.43 13.02 7.37
N VAL A 37 -1.21 12.90 6.87
CA VAL A 37 0.01 12.77 7.68
C VAL A 37 1.05 13.71 7.06
N LYS A 38 1.59 14.63 7.85
CA LYS A 38 2.62 15.59 7.41
C LYS A 38 4.01 14.98 7.48
N SER A 39 4.24 14.04 8.38
CA SER A 39 5.52 13.34 8.51
C SER A 39 5.35 11.91 9.02
N PHE A 40 6.29 11.04 8.67
CA PHE A 40 6.25 9.66 9.17
C PHE A 40 6.28 9.57 10.71
N ALA A 41 6.98 10.49 11.37
CA ALA A 41 7.02 10.56 12.84
C ALA A 41 5.65 10.91 13.46
N GLU A 42 4.80 11.66 12.77
CA GLU A 42 3.48 12.06 13.28
C GLU A 42 2.57 10.86 13.55
N LEU A 43 2.77 9.75 12.83
CA LEU A 43 2.02 8.51 13.07
C LEU A 43 2.23 7.95 14.48
N SER A 44 3.35 8.26 15.15
CA SER A 44 3.54 7.83 16.55
C SER A 44 2.67 8.60 17.55
N LEU A 45 2.06 9.70 17.12
CA LEU A 45 1.13 10.50 17.93
C LEU A 45 -0.33 10.03 17.78
N SER A 46 -0.60 9.09 16.87
CA SER A 46 -1.95 8.55 16.69
C SER A 46 -2.42 7.83 17.95
N ALA A 47 -3.67 8.03 18.35
CA ALA A 47 -4.26 7.40 19.54
C ALA A 47 -4.24 5.87 19.48
N VAL A 48 -4.20 5.29 18.27
CA VAL A 48 -4.12 3.83 18.07
C VAL A 48 -2.68 3.30 18.08
N TYR A 49 -1.67 4.18 18.06
CA TYR A 49 -0.27 3.80 18.13
C TYR A 49 0.25 3.82 19.58
N ARG A 50 0.36 2.65 20.21
CA ARG A 50 0.57 2.54 21.67
C ARG A 50 2.04 2.42 22.07
N ARG A 51 2.96 2.62 21.13
CA ARG A 51 4.40 2.33 21.31
C ARG A 51 5.21 3.62 21.26
N LYS A 52 6.50 3.51 21.61
CA LYS A 52 7.42 4.66 21.53
C LYS A 52 7.63 5.06 20.06
N TRP A 53 7.93 6.33 19.87
CA TRP A 53 8.22 6.87 18.53
C TRP A 53 9.39 6.15 17.85
N SER A 54 10.41 5.70 18.59
CA SER A 54 11.55 4.95 18.04
C SER A 54 11.14 3.58 17.47
N SER A 55 10.16 2.92 18.09
CA SER A 55 9.65 1.61 17.64
C SER A 55 9.05 1.66 16.24
N LEU A 56 8.58 2.84 15.80
CA LEU A 56 8.03 3.05 14.47
C LEU A 56 9.10 2.85 13.38
N TYR A 57 10.31 3.37 13.63
CA TYR A 57 11.44 3.24 12.72
C TYR A 57 12.12 1.87 12.82
N GLU A 58 12.34 1.38 14.04
CA GLU A 58 12.93 0.06 14.30
C GLU A 58 12.09 -1.05 13.66
N SER A 59 10.77 -1.01 13.85
CA SER A 59 9.88 -2.03 13.30
C SER A 59 9.87 -2.06 11.77
N LEU A 60 9.90 -0.92 11.07
CA LEU A 60 10.04 -0.93 9.61
C LEU A 60 11.38 -1.48 9.16
N LYS A 61 12.47 -1.16 9.88
CA LYS A 61 13.82 -1.63 9.55
C LYS A 61 13.95 -3.13 9.75
N ASP A 62 13.39 -3.66 10.83
CA ASP A 62 13.62 -5.02 11.30
C ASP A 62 12.52 -5.99 10.88
N SER A 63 11.32 -5.49 10.57
CA SER A 63 10.23 -6.34 10.10
C SER A 63 10.57 -6.99 8.76
N ARG A 64 10.24 -8.27 8.65
CA ARG A 64 10.32 -9.04 7.42
C ARG A 64 8.99 -9.76 7.22
N PRO A 65 7.92 -9.03 6.83
CA PRO A 65 6.62 -9.64 6.65
C PRO A 65 6.68 -10.77 5.61
N ARG A 66 5.97 -11.87 5.87
CA ARG A 66 5.88 -13.01 4.95
C ARG A 66 4.98 -12.64 3.78
N ARG A 67 5.50 -11.83 2.85
CA ARG A 67 4.76 -11.22 1.72
C ARG A 67 3.90 -12.23 0.95
N GLY A 68 4.43 -13.43 0.66
CA GLY A 68 3.68 -14.49 -0.03
C GLY A 68 2.46 -14.99 0.75
N ARG A 69 2.55 -15.08 2.09
CA ARG A 69 1.44 -15.47 2.97
C ARG A 69 0.39 -14.37 3.06
N LEU A 70 0.82 -13.12 3.22
CA LEU A 70 -0.08 -11.96 3.23
C LEU A 70 -0.84 -11.82 1.90
N ARG A 71 -0.14 -11.96 0.77
CA ARG A 71 -0.78 -11.95 -0.55
C ARG A 71 -1.81 -13.06 -0.71
N ARG A 72 -1.49 -14.27 -0.23
CA ARG A 72 -2.43 -15.39 -0.27
C ARG A 72 -3.68 -15.12 0.56
N LEU A 73 -3.56 -14.54 1.76
CA LEU A 73 -4.71 -14.13 2.58
C LEU A 73 -5.63 -13.16 1.83
N CYS A 74 -5.06 -12.19 1.10
CA CYS A 74 -5.84 -11.25 0.29
C CYS A 74 -6.59 -11.96 -0.85
N VAL A 75 -5.92 -12.88 -1.56
CA VAL A 75 -6.54 -13.67 -2.65
C VAL A 75 -7.68 -14.54 -2.12
N GLU A 76 -7.53 -15.10 -0.92
CA GLU A 76 -8.56 -15.93 -0.27
C GLU A 76 -9.84 -15.14 0.07
N GLN A 77 -9.80 -13.79 0.07
CA GLN A 77 -11.01 -12.95 0.24
C GLN A 77 -11.80 -12.76 -1.07
N ILE A 78 -11.24 -13.14 -2.23
CA ILE A 78 -11.91 -13.00 -3.52
C ILE A 78 -12.87 -14.19 -3.72
N PRO A 79 -14.16 -13.98 -4.03
CA PRO A 79 -15.09 -15.06 -4.31
C PRO A 79 -14.61 -15.94 -5.48
N LYS A 80 -14.77 -17.26 -5.36
CA LYS A 80 -14.25 -18.23 -6.35
C LYS A 80 -15.19 -18.46 -7.54
N ASP A 81 -16.44 -18.07 -7.37
CA ASP A 81 -17.54 -18.19 -8.33
C ASP A 81 -17.59 -17.02 -9.34
N ILE A 82 -16.69 -16.05 -9.22
CA ILE A 82 -16.61 -14.89 -10.11
C ILE A 82 -15.30 -14.89 -10.91
N ARG A 83 -15.33 -14.25 -12.07
CA ARG A 83 -14.10 -13.80 -12.75
C ARG A 83 -13.64 -12.49 -12.09
N PRO A 84 -12.48 -12.45 -11.40
CA PRO A 84 -12.04 -11.24 -10.73
C PRO A 84 -11.61 -10.17 -11.73
N LEU A 85 -12.01 -8.92 -11.48
CA LEU A 85 -11.44 -7.76 -12.12
C LEU A 85 -10.31 -7.22 -11.25
N LEU A 86 -9.11 -7.09 -11.82
CA LEU A 86 -7.95 -6.56 -11.12
C LEU A 86 -7.56 -5.22 -11.73
N ALA A 87 -7.39 -4.21 -10.89
CA ALA A 87 -6.83 -2.92 -11.27
C ALA A 87 -5.36 -2.90 -10.87
N GLY A 88 -4.49 -2.67 -11.85
CA GLY A 88 -3.07 -2.41 -11.63
C GLY A 88 -2.80 -0.92 -11.70
N ASP A 89 -2.01 -0.40 -10.78
CA ASP A 89 -1.45 0.95 -10.86
C ASP A 89 0.06 0.91 -10.66
N HIS A 90 0.74 1.81 -11.36
CA HIS A 90 2.18 2.01 -11.25
C HIS A 90 2.46 3.49 -11.00
N THR A 91 3.08 3.78 -9.86
CA THR A 91 3.46 5.14 -9.48
C THR A 91 4.97 5.23 -9.28
N GLY A 92 5.62 6.03 -10.14
CA GLY A 92 7.03 6.38 -9.99
C GLY A 92 7.21 7.46 -8.91
N TRP A 93 8.25 7.31 -8.09
CA TRP A 93 8.58 8.23 -7.00
C TRP A 93 9.99 8.78 -7.17
N GLY A 94 10.10 9.89 -7.91
CA GLY A 94 11.36 10.58 -8.16
C GLY A 94 12.04 11.04 -6.86
N ARG A 95 13.33 10.72 -6.72
CA ARG A 95 14.19 11.07 -5.58
C ARG A 95 15.60 11.45 -6.05
N PRO A 96 15.76 12.47 -6.93
CA PRO A 96 17.05 12.82 -7.52
C PRO A 96 18.11 13.22 -6.49
N HIS A 97 17.70 13.79 -5.35
CA HIS A 97 18.62 14.24 -4.30
C HIS A 97 18.94 13.17 -3.24
N ALA A 98 18.25 12.02 -3.23
CA ALA A 98 18.44 10.98 -2.22
C ALA A 98 19.60 10.05 -2.60
N LYS A 99 20.83 10.55 -2.50
CA LYS A 99 22.03 9.84 -3.00
C LYS A 99 22.31 8.51 -2.31
N THR A 100 21.85 8.33 -1.07
CA THR A 100 22.05 7.14 -0.23
C THR A 100 20.84 6.20 -0.22
N LEU A 101 19.79 6.50 -0.99
CA LEU A 101 18.61 5.65 -1.11
C LEU A 101 19.02 4.34 -1.80
N LYS A 102 18.86 3.22 -1.09
CA LYS A 102 19.12 1.87 -1.63
C LYS A 102 18.17 1.57 -2.77
N ASP A 103 18.58 0.70 -3.70
CA ASP A 103 17.73 0.15 -4.77
C ASP A 103 17.02 1.21 -5.63
N ARG A 104 17.61 2.42 -5.77
CA ARG A 104 17.10 3.42 -6.70
C ARG A 104 17.32 2.95 -8.14
N SER A 105 16.33 3.21 -8.99
CA SER A 105 16.35 2.86 -10.41
C SER A 105 15.90 4.05 -11.26
N PHE A 106 15.95 3.91 -12.58
CA PHE A 106 15.38 4.88 -13.50
C PHE A 106 13.87 4.66 -13.57
N VAL A 107 13.12 5.68 -13.16
CA VAL A 107 11.65 5.66 -13.13
C VAL A 107 11.10 6.67 -14.13
N HIS A 108 9.94 6.39 -14.71
CA HIS A 108 9.29 7.32 -15.63
C HIS A 108 8.78 8.56 -14.88
N GLN A 109 9.14 9.75 -15.36
CA GLN A 109 8.58 11.02 -14.91
C GLN A 109 8.26 11.90 -16.13
N PRO A 110 6.97 12.21 -16.36
CA PRO A 110 6.60 13.05 -17.50
C PRO A 110 7.24 14.42 -17.37
N ASN A 111 7.79 14.91 -18.48
CA ASN A 111 8.39 16.23 -18.60
C ASN A 111 7.71 17.00 -19.74
N LEU A 112 7.59 18.32 -19.59
CA LEU A 112 6.95 19.18 -20.60
C LEU A 112 7.95 19.67 -21.67
N VAL A 113 9.25 19.50 -21.42
CA VAL A 113 10.31 19.99 -22.31
C VAL A 113 10.61 18.93 -23.37
N GLU A 114 10.30 19.27 -24.62
CA GLU A 114 10.58 18.44 -25.79
C GLU A 114 12.07 18.10 -25.90
N GLY A 115 12.38 16.84 -26.28
CA GLY A 115 13.75 16.34 -26.43
C GLY A 115 14.40 15.74 -25.17
N ASN A 116 13.87 16.00 -23.98
CA ASN A 116 14.37 15.37 -22.75
C ASN A 116 13.71 14.00 -22.53
N LYS A 117 14.50 12.99 -22.15
CA LYS A 117 13.96 11.68 -21.77
C LYS A 117 13.10 11.81 -20.50
N PRO A 118 11.87 11.26 -20.45
CA PRO A 118 10.98 11.37 -19.29
C PRO A 118 11.39 10.39 -18.18
N ILE A 119 12.59 10.56 -17.64
CA ILE A 119 13.19 9.67 -16.64
C ILE A 119 13.73 10.45 -15.45
N VAL A 120 13.65 9.86 -14.26
CA VAL A 120 14.26 10.36 -13.02
C VAL A 120 14.81 9.21 -12.20
N LEU A 121 15.79 9.47 -11.31
CA LEU A 121 16.24 8.47 -10.34
C LEU A 121 15.27 8.41 -9.15
N GLY A 122 14.82 7.22 -8.78
CA GLY A 122 13.85 7.05 -7.69
C GLY A 122 13.47 5.60 -7.43
N HIS A 123 12.27 5.40 -6.89
CA HIS A 123 11.65 4.09 -6.71
C HIS A 123 10.36 3.99 -7.51
N ASP A 124 10.08 2.80 -7.99
CA ASP A 124 8.81 2.45 -8.59
C ASP A 124 7.98 1.63 -7.60
N TYR A 125 6.71 1.99 -7.48
CA TYR A 125 5.73 1.25 -6.72
C TYR A 125 4.65 0.76 -7.66
N SER A 126 4.30 -0.52 -7.53
CA SER A 126 3.19 -1.11 -8.26
C SER A 126 2.21 -1.71 -7.27
N THR A 127 0.93 -1.43 -7.50
CA THR A 127 -0.16 -1.96 -6.68
C THR A 127 -1.11 -2.76 -7.57
N LEU A 128 -1.70 -3.79 -6.99
CA LEU A 128 -2.71 -4.61 -7.64
C LEU A 128 -3.88 -4.77 -6.67
N GLY A 129 -5.04 -4.26 -7.05
CA GLY A 129 -6.27 -4.32 -6.27
C GLY A 129 -7.34 -5.15 -6.97
N TRP A 130 -8.19 -5.82 -6.20
CA TRP A 130 -9.40 -6.46 -6.72
C TRP A 130 -10.57 -5.46 -6.66
N CYS A 131 -11.28 -5.31 -7.77
CA CYS A 131 -12.45 -4.44 -7.88
C CYS A 131 -13.73 -5.28 -7.92
N GLN A 132 -14.59 -5.10 -6.91
CA GLN A 132 -15.85 -5.85 -6.80
C GLN A 132 -16.96 -5.34 -7.75
N ARG A 133 -16.96 -4.05 -8.09
CA ARG A 133 -18.07 -3.38 -8.78
C ARG A 133 -17.57 -2.54 -9.96
N TRP A 134 -17.61 -3.10 -11.16
CA TRP A 134 -17.34 -2.37 -12.42
C TRP A 134 -18.54 -2.35 -13.37
N LYS A 135 -19.59 -3.15 -13.10
CA LYS A 135 -20.74 -3.31 -13.99
C LYS A 135 -21.69 -2.10 -14.04
N GLU A 136 -21.63 -1.16 -13.10
CA GLU A 136 -22.61 -0.06 -13.01
C GLU A 136 -22.17 1.26 -13.67
N LEU A 137 -20.87 1.46 -13.88
CA LEU A 137 -20.36 2.72 -14.45
C LEU A 137 -20.28 2.70 -15.99
N GLY A 138 -20.33 1.52 -16.63
CA GLY A 138 -20.24 1.39 -18.09
C GLY A 138 -21.40 2.04 -18.85
N ASN A 139 -22.61 2.07 -18.27
CA ASN A 139 -23.79 2.64 -18.94
C ASN A 139 -23.92 4.16 -18.80
N SER A 140 -23.22 4.79 -17.85
CA SER A 140 -23.29 6.25 -17.66
C SER A 140 -22.23 7.01 -18.46
N VAL A 141 -21.14 6.37 -18.86
CA VAL A 141 -20.02 7.05 -19.55
C VAL A 141 -20.18 6.98 -21.07
N MET A 142 -20.84 5.94 -21.61
CA MET A 142 -21.11 5.84 -23.05
C MET A 142 -22.21 6.81 -23.55
N SER A 143 -23.04 7.40 -22.69
CA SER A 143 -24.10 8.35 -23.13
C SER A 143 -23.64 9.82 -23.19
N ARG A 144 -22.35 10.10 -22.97
CA ARG A 144 -21.78 11.46 -23.00
C ARG A 144 -20.69 11.63 -24.06
N ALA A 145 -20.62 10.69 -25.00
CA ALA A 145 -19.64 10.70 -26.09
C ALA A 145 -20.29 10.76 -27.48
N ASP A 146 -21.52 11.28 -27.56
CA ASP A 146 -22.18 11.70 -28.80
C ASP A 146 -22.41 13.23 -28.77
#